data_AF-A0A9D6LBU6-F1
#
_entry.id   AF-A0A9D6LBU6-F1
#
_cell.length_a   1.000
_cell.length_b   1.000
_cell.length_c   1.000
_cell.angle_alpha   90.00
_cell.angle_beta   90.00
_cell.angle_gamma   90.00
#
_symmetry.space_group_name_H-M   'P 1'
#
loop_
_entity.id
_entity.type
_entity.pdbx_description
1 polymer ?
#
loop_
_entity_poly.entity_id
_entity_poly.type
_entity_poly.pdbx_seq_one_letter_code
_entity_poly.pdbx_strand_id
1 'polypeptide(L)'
;MDWDSPEMQAVADCLRGELVDELRRSFAFYRTQGHLPDPLKLWLSGGSARLPGLPARLAEMLGTPVLLFDPLAVVDDGHRGTETPGGPQFAQAYGLSLRTA
;
A
#
# COMPACT_ATOMS: atom_id res chain seq x y z
N MET A 1 3.15 -4.77 -16.30
CA MET A 1 3.49 -6.03 -15.61
C MET A 1 2.57 -7.08 -16.18
N ASP A 2 3.14 -8.18 -16.65
CA ASP A 2 2.38 -9.31 -17.16
C ASP A 2 1.87 -10.12 -15.98
N TRP A 3 0.56 -10.05 -15.71
CA TRP A 3 -0.08 -10.79 -14.63
C TRP A 3 -0.43 -12.23 -15.01
N ASP A 4 -0.22 -12.60 -16.28
CA ASP A 4 -0.50 -13.94 -16.78
C ASP A 4 0.74 -14.86 -16.72
N SER A 5 1.91 -14.33 -16.33
CA SER A 5 3.10 -15.15 -16.09
C SER A 5 2.89 -16.12 -14.92
N PRO A 6 3.53 -17.32 -14.92
CA PRO A 6 3.38 -18.29 -13.83
C PRO A 6 3.74 -17.74 -12.44
N GLU A 7 4.80 -16.92 -12.37
CA GLU A 7 5.23 -16.29 -11.13
C GLU A 7 4.17 -15.31 -10.62
N MET A 8 3.56 -14.55 -11.53
CA MET A 8 2.57 -13.55 -11.17
C MET A 8 1.20 -14.15 -10.86
N GLN A 9 0.88 -15.30 -11.45
CA GLN A 9 -0.27 -16.12 -11.05
C GLN A 9 -0.11 -16.61 -9.61
N ALA A 10 1.08 -17.12 -9.24
CA ALA A 10 1.33 -17.54 -7.86
C ALA A 10 1.19 -16.37 -6.87
N VAL A 11 1.66 -15.17 -7.24
CA VAL A 11 1.44 -13.95 -6.44
C VAL A 11 -0.05 -13.64 -6.34
N ALA A 12 -0.79 -13.64 -7.45
CA ALA A 12 -2.22 -13.35 -7.46
C ALA A 12 -3.04 -14.33 -6.60
N ASP A 13 -2.65 -15.60 -6.57
CA ASP A 13 -3.30 -16.62 -5.76
C ASP A 13 -3.01 -16.43 -4.26
N CYS A 14 -1.77 -16.12 -3.90
CA CYS A 14 -1.42 -15.72 -2.53
C CYS A 14 -2.18 -14.46 -2.10
N LEU A 15 -2.26 -13.43 -2.95
CA LEU A 15 -3.02 -12.22 -2.67
C LEU A 15 -4.49 -12.53 -2.42
N ARG A 16 -5.10 -13.39 -3.24
CA ARG A 16 -6.53 -13.73 -3.12
C ARG A 16 -6.83 -14.59 -1.90
N GLY A 17 -6.09 -15.69 -1.72
CA GLY A 17 -6.37 -16.70 -0.72
C GLY A 17 -5.94 -16.34 0.71
N GLU A 18 -4.94 -15.46 0.84
CA GLU A 18 -4.41 -15.09 2.15
C GLU A 18 -4.70 -13.62 2.46
N LEU A 19 -4.14 -12.70 1.67
CA LEU A 19 -4.15 -11.28 2.02
C LEU A 19 -5.54 -10.65 1.93
N VAL A 20 -6.24 -10.83 0.82
CA VAL A 20 -7.55 -10.20 0.57
C VAL A 20 -8.59 -10.71 1.55
N ASP A 21 -8.62 -12.01 1.81
CA ASP A 21 -9.56 -12.59 2.75
C ASP A 21 -9.26 -12.17 4.20
N GLU A 22 -7.99 -12.03 4.57
CA GLU A 22 -7.61 -11.51 5.89
C GLU A 22 -7.95 -10.02 6.06
N LEU A 23 -7.73 -9.21 5.01
CA LEU A 23 -8.15 -7.80 5.01
C LEU A 23 -9.66 -7.66 5.13
N ARG A 24 -10.45 -8.48 4.43
CA ARG A 24 -11.92 -8.49 4.54
C ARG A 24 -12.38 -8.85 5.96
N ARG A 25 -11.77 -9.88 6.58
CA ARG A 25 -12.03 -10.24 7.98
C ARG A 25 -11.70 -9.08 8.92
N SER A 26 -10.55 -8.43 8.73
CA SER A 26 -10.14 -7.26 9.50
C SER A 26 -11.13 -6.10 9.35
N PHE A 27 -11.57 -5.78 8.13
CA PHE A 27 -12.56 -4.72 7.90
C PHE A 27 -13.90 -5.04 8.57
N ALA A 28 -14.38 -6.28 8.48
CA ALA A 28 -15.60 -6.69 9.15
C ALA A 28 -15.48 -6.54 10.68
N PHE A 29 -14.35 -6.93 11.26
CA PHE A 29 -14.07 -6.74 12.68
C PHE A 29 -14.04 -5.26 13.09
N TYR A 30 -13.31 -4.41 12.36
CA TYR A 30 -13.24 -2.98 12.71
C TYR A 30 -14.56 -2.23 12.50
N ARG A 31 -15.44 -2.71 11.60
CA ARG A 31 -16.80 -2.18 11.46
C ARG A 31 -17.71 -2.51 12.66
N THR A 32 -17.48 -3.62 13.37
CA THR A 32 -18.27 -3.96 14.56
C THR A 32 -17.72 -3.33 15.83
N GLN A 33 -16.39 -3.16 15.92
CA GLN A 33 -15.72 -2.61 17.11
C GLN A 33 -15.59 -1.09 17.13
N GLY A 34 -15.70 -0.41 15.99
CA GLY A 34 -15.51 1.03 15.91
C GLY A 34 -16.14 1.66 14.66
N HIS A 35 -15.75 2.90 14.38
CA HIS A 35 -16.23 3.64 13.23
C HIS A 35 -15.24 3.54 12.08
N LEU A 36 -15.29 2.43 11.33
CA LEU A 36 -14.58 2.35 10.06
C LEU A 36 -15.38 3.16 9.01
N PRO A 37 -14.81 4.25 8.46
CA PRO A 37 -15.53 5.13 7.54
C PRO A 37 -15.88 4.43 6.22
N ASP A 38 -17.00 4.85 5.64
CA ASP A 38 -17.46 4.45 4.31
C ASP A 38 -17.72 5.73 3.49
N PRO A 39 -17.01 5.97 2.36
CA PRO A 39 -16.08 5.06 1.67
C PRO A 39 -14.73 4.90 2.38
N LEU A 40 -14.25 3.65 2.42
CA LEU A 40 -12.90 3.29 2.86
C LEU A 40 -11.90 3.57 1.72
N LYS A 41 -10.67 3.95 2.06
CA LYS A 41 -9.53 3.91 1.14
C LYS A 41 -8.32 3.33 1.85
N LEU A 42 -7.47 2.64 1.11
CA LEU A 42 -6.26 2.00 1.62
C LEU A 42 -5.02 2.70 1.07
N TRP A 43 -4.02 2.85 1.93
CA TRP A 43 -2.69 3.31 1.57
C TRP A 43 -1.69 2.17 1.79
N LEU A 44 -0.93 1.81 0.75
CA LEU A 44 0.10 0.78 0.82
C LEU A 44 1.45 1.39 1.14
N SER A 45 2.09 0.86 2.18
CA SER A 45 3.46 1.16 2.58
C SER A 45 4.32 -0.10 2.59
N GLY A 46 5.64 0.04 2.79
CA GLY A 46 6.59 -1.06 2.84
C GLY A 46 7.17 -1.43 1.47
N GLY A 47 8.19 -2.30 1.47
CA GLY A 47 8.94 -2.66 0.25
C GLY A 47 8.08 -3.37 -0.80
N SER A 48 7.22 -4.31 -0.38
CA SER A 48 6.36 -5.08 -1.29
C SER A 48 5.32 -4.24 -2.03
N ALA A 49 4.96 -3.05 -1.49
CA ALA A 49 4.05 -2.14 -2.15
C ALA A 49 4.58 -1.62 -3.51
N ARG A 50 5.89 -1.73 -3.75
CA ARG A 50 6.53 -1.37 -5.02
C ARG A 50 6.31 -2.38 -6.14
N LEU A 51 5.68 -3.53 -5.87
CA LEU A 51 5.35 -4.49 -6.93
C LEU A 51 4.48 -3.79 -7.99
N PRO A 52 4.94 -3.67 -9.25
CA PRO A 52 4.24 -2.89 -10.26
C PRO A 52 2.79 -3.35 -10.48
N GLY A 53 1.83 -2.43 -10.36
CA GLY A 53 0.40 -2.75 -10.54
C GLY A 53 -0.29 -3.41 -9.34
N LEU A 54 0.44 -3.69 -8.26
CA LEU A 54 -0.15 -4.25 -7.03
C LEU A 54 -1.30 -3.39 -6.45
N PRO A 55 -1.19 -2.04 -6.34
CA PRO A 55 -2.31 -1.24 -5.85
C PRO A 55 -3.57 -1.41 -6.70
N ALA A 56 -3.44 -1.38 -8.02
CA ALA A 56 -4.57 -1.56 -8.93
C ALA A 56 -5.19 -2.96 -8.79
N ARG A 57 -4.36 -4.00 -8.67
CA ARG A 57 -4.82 -5.38 -8.52
C ARG A 57 -5.56 -5.60 -7.20
N LEU A 58 -5.05 -5.04 -6.11
CA LEU A 58 -5.72 -5.09 -4.81
C LEU A 58 -7.02 -4.27 -4.82
N ALA A 59 -7.04 -3.11 -5.47
CA ALA A 59 -8.26 -2.30 -5.58
C ALA A 59 -9.38 -3.04 -6.30
N GLU A 60 -9.06 -3.75 -7.39
CA GLU A 60 -10.00 -4.62 -8.10
C GLU A 60 -10.52 -5.75 -7.20
N MET A 61 -9.64 -6.45 -6.49
CA MET A 61 -10.02 -7.56 -5.61
C MET A 61 -10.84 -7.13 -4.39
N LEU A 62 -10.55 -5.95 -3.84
CA LEU A 62 -11.20 -5.43 -2.62
C LEU A 62 -12.42 -4.56 -2.91
N GLY A 63 -12.61 -4.11 -4.16
CA GLY A 63 -13.65 -3.16 -4.53
C GLY A 63 -13.53 -1.80 -3.82
N THR A 64 -12.31 -1.43 -3.40
CA THR A 64 -12.02 -0.24 -2.57
C THR A 64 -10.78 0.45 -3.13
N PRO A 65 -10.69 1.80 -3.15
CA PRO A 65 -9.50 2.50 -3.60
C PRO A 65 -8.25 2.08 -2.81
N VAL A 66 -7.19 1.69 -3.53
CA VAL A 66 -5.88 1.36 -2.96
C VAL A 66 -4.82 2.23 -3.62
N LEU A 67 -4.08 2.96 -2.81
CA LEU A 67 -3.12 3.98 -3.22
C LEU A 67 -1.73 3.62 -2.72
N LEU A 68 -0.70 3.95 -3.50
CA LEU A 68 0.68 3.85 -3.02
C LEU A 68 0.99 5.05 -2.14
N PHE A 69 1.50 4.82 -0.93
CA PHE A 69 1.94 5.90 -0.05
C PHE A 69 3.40 6.24 -0.33
N ASP A 70 3.70 7.50 -0.63
CA ASP A 70 5.07 8.01 -0.68
C ASP A 70 5.23 9.12 0.36
N PRO A 71 5.90 8.85 1.50
CA PRO A 71 6.08 9.83 2.56
C PRO A 71 7.06 10.96 2.19
N LEU A 72 7.93 10.74 1.19
CA LEU A 72 8.95 11.71 0.81
C LEU A 72 8.51 12.59 -0.37
N ALA A 73 7.35 12.31 -0.98
CA ALA A 73 6.77 13.14 -2.02
C ALA A 73 6.40 14.57 -1.55
N VAL A 74 6.32 14.80 -0.24
CA VAL A 74 6.04 16.11 0.38
C VAL A 74 7.29 16.86 0.82
N VAL A 75 8.46 16.23 0.74
CA VAL A 75 9.73 16.83 1.14
C VAL A 75 10.30 17.57 -0.06
N ASP A 76 10.31 18.90 0.00
CA ASP A 76 11.06 19.73 -0.95
C ASP A 76 12.55 19.55 -0.64
N ASP A 77 13.26 18.87 -1.52
CA ASP A 77 14.66 18.49 -1.34
C ASP A 77 15.62 19.66 -1.59
N GLY A 78 15.16 20.78 -2.18
CA GLY A 78 15.96 22.00 -2.42
C GLY A 78 17.21 21.81 -3.30
N HIS A 79 17.57 20.56 -3.62
CA HIS A 79 18.74 20.13 -4.36
C HIS A 79 18.31 19.80 -5.78
N ARG A 80 18.43 20.80 -6.66
CA ARG A 80 18.20 20.63 -8.11
C ARG A 80 19.28 19.70 -8.67
N GLY A 81 19.00 18.39 -8.75
CA GLY A 81 19.83 17.49 -9.55
C GLY A 81 19.99 16.04 -9.08
N THR A 82 19.53 15.67 -7.88
CA THR A 82 19.55 14.27 -7.42
C THR A 82 18.12 13.79 -7.20
N GLU A 83 17.72 12.70 -7.86
CA GLU A 83 16.45 12.04 -7.53
C GLU A 83 16.49 11.63 -6.05
N THR A 84 15.71 12.30 -5.21
CA THR A 84 15.60 11.91 -3.80
C THR A 84 15.06 10.48 -3.74
N PRO A 85 15.72 9.55 -3.01
CA PRO A 85 15.22 8.20 -2.87
C PRO A 85 13.86 8.23 -2.16
N GLY A 86 12.78 8.07 -2.93
CA GLY A 86 11.40 8.10 -2.45
C GLY A 86 10.76 6.71 -2.32
N GLY A 87 9.50 6.71 -1.89
CA GLY A 87 8.64 5.54 -1.99
C GLY A 87 8.17 4.91 -0.67
N PRO A 88 7.25 3.94 -0.78
CA PRO A 88 6.48 3.38 0.33
C PRO A 88 7.31 2.71 1.43
N GLN A 89 8.53 2.26 1.11
CA GLN A 89 9.45 1.64 2.06
C GLN A 89 9.95 2.60 3.15
N PHE A 90 9.90 3.91 2.92
CA PHE A 90 10.39 4.91 3.87
C PHE A 90 9.35 5.35 4.91
N ALA A 91 8.12 4.83 4.86
CA ALA A 91 7.01 5.27 5.71
C ALA A 91 7.36 5.24 7.21
N GLN A 92 8.02 4.18 7.67
CA GLN A 92 8.43 4.07 9.07
C GLN A 92 9.56 5.04 9.42
N ALA A 93 10.62 5.10 8.60
CA ALA A 93 11.75 6.00 8.85
C ALA A 93 11.32 7.46 8.91
N TYR A 94 10.43 7.87 7.99
CA TYR A 94 9.81 9.20 7.99
C TYR A 94 8.98 9.44 9.26
N GLY A 95 8.14 8.49 9.68
CA GLY A 95 7.40 8.62 10.94
C GLY A 95 8.31 8.74 12.17
N LEU A 96 9.44 8.02 12.20
CA LEU A 96 10.42 8.11 13.28
C LEU A 96 11.11 9.47 13.33
N SER A 97 11.42 10.09 12.17
CA SER A 97 12.05 11.41 12.13
C SER A 97 11.09 12.52 12.58
N LEU A 98 9.80 12.40 12.25
CA LEU A 98 8.76 13.33 12.75
C LEU A 98 8.60 13.30 14.27
N ARG A 99 8.89 12.16 14.93
CA ARG A 99 8.82 12.09 16.40
C ARG A 99 9.90 12.93 17.08
N THR A 100 11.03 13.15 16.42
CA THR A 100 12.15 13.93 16.94
C THR A 100 12.16 15.38 16.46
N ALA A 101 11.18 15.78 15.64
CA ALA A 101 11.03 17.12 15.09
C ALA A 101 10.31 18.07 16.06
#